data_AF-A0A948AV53-F1
#
_entry.id   AF-A0A948AV53-F1
#
_cell.length_a   1.000
_cell.length_b   1.000
_cell.length_c   1.000
_cell.angle_alpha   90.00
_cell.angle_beta   90.00
_cell.angle_gamma   90.00
#
_symmetry.space_group_name_H-M   'P 1'
#
loop_
_entity.id
_entity.type
_entity.pdbx_description
1 polymer ?
#
loop_
_entity_poly.entity_id
_entity_poly.type
_entity_poly.pdbx_seq_one_letter_code
_entity_poly.pdbx_strand_id
1 'polypeptide(L)'
;MRNIRKTKKGFIAIISLLIITTISMIFAMSMLKDGVDNASLSLSSIYYENARINATTCLEDTLYRIKQEEIFNEDLDYTITDEDSCTTTITWYDPQQTAPGIVERLADLEVIGVSNNFTRTFSYGLKVSRFDVNYSDGSLDYMNNIDIISIEELTS
;
A
#
# COMPACT_ATOMS: atom_id res chain seq x y z
N MET A 1 -1.62 -52.28 57.92
CA MET A 1 -1.81 -50.84 57.64
C MET A 1 -0.67 -50.14 56.86
N ARG A 2 0.28 -50.85 56.20
CA ARG A 2 1.40 -50.21 55.45
C ARG A 2 1.09 -49.80 54.01
N ASN A 3 0.10 -50.43 53.35
CA ASN A 3 -0.18 -50.19 51.93
C ASN A 3 -0.90 -48.84 51.66
N ILE A 4 -1.79 -48.40 52.56
CA ILE A 4 -2.60 -47.19 52.37
C ILE A 4 -1.74 -45.90 52.36
N ARG A 5 -0.60 -45.89 53.07
CA ARG A 5 0.32 -44.74 53.09
C ARG A 5 1.15 -44.60 51.80
N LYS A 6 1.46 -45.71 51.11
CA LYS A 6 2.20 -45.67 49.83
C LYS A 6 1.32 -45.13 48.70
N THR A 7 0.05 -45.51 48.66
CA THR A 7 -0.93 -45.03 47.66
C THR A 7 -1.16 -43.53 47.75
N LYS A 8 -1.24 -42.95 48.96
CA LYS A 8 -1.40 -41.50 49.15
C LYS A 8 -0.20 -40.69 48.65
N LYS A 9 1.02 -41.20 48.83
CA LYS A 9 2.24 -40.54 48.32
C LYS A 9 2.38 -40.64 46.80
N GLY A 10 2.00 -41.78 46.21
CA GLY A 10 1.98 -41.95 44.76
C GLY A 10 0.94 -41.05 44.07
N PHE A 11 -0.23 -40.89 44.68
CA PHE A 11 -1.29 -40.02 44.15
C PHE A 11 -0.89 -38.54 44.13
N ILE A 12 -0.22 -38.06 45.19
CA ILE A 12 0.32 -36.69 45.24
C ILE A 12 1.38 -36.47 44.16
N ALA A 13 2.27 -37.44 43.94
CA ALA A 13 3.28 -37.34 42.89
C ALA A 13 2.67 -37.27 41.48
N ILE A 14 1.60 -38.03 41.21
CA ILE A 14 0.88 -38.00 39.93
C ILE A 14 0.19 -36.65 39.71
N ILE A 15 -0.45 -36.09 40.74
CA ILE A 15 -1.07 -34.76 40.65
C ILE A 15 -0.01 -33.68 40.40
N SER A 16 1.12 -33.72 41.12
CA SER A 16 2.24 -32.79 40.88
C SER A 16 2.77 -32.88 39.46
N LEU A 17 2.92 -34.10 38.92
CA LEU A 17 3.33 -34.30 37.53
C LEU A 17 2.32 -33.69 36.55
N LEU A 18 1.03 -33.89 36.79
CA LEU A 18 -0.06 -33.35 35.96
C LEU A 18 -0.11 -31.83 35.95
N ILE A 19 0.15 -31.20 37.11
CA ILE A 19 0.21 -29.74 37.24
C ILE A 19 1.45 -29.21 36.52
N ILE A 20 2.60 -29.85 36.67
CA ILE A 20 3.84 -29.42 36.00
C ILE A 20 3.70 -29.55 34.48
N THR A 21 3.12 -30.63 33.96
CA THR A 21 2.94 -30.80 32.51
C THR A 21 1.96 -29.81 31.91
N THR A 22 0.86 -29.49 32.60
CA THR A 22 -0.09 -28.48 32.14
C THR A 22 0.52 -27.08 32.13
N ILE A 23 1.28 -26.71 33.16
CA ILE A 23 1.99 -25.42 33.18
C ILE A 23 3.03 -25.35 32.05
N SER A 24 3.81 -26.41 31.82
CA SER A 24 4.77 -26.45 30.71
C SER A 24 4.10 -26.34 29.34
N MET A 25 2.92 -26.93 29.14
CA MET A 25 2.14 -26.77 27.91
C MET A 25 1.69 -25.33 27.69
N ILE A 26 1.25 -24.64 28.75
CA ILE A 26 0.85 -23.23 28.65
C ILE A 26 2.03 -22.38 28.20
N PHE A 27 3.21 -22.55 28.80
CA PHE A 27 4.41 -21.82 28.38
C PHE A 27 4.82 -22.12 26.94
N ALA A 28 4.75 -23.39 26.52
CA ALA A 28 5.05 -23.78 25.15
C ALA A 28 4.07 -23.13 24.15
N MET A 29 2.77 -23.09 24.47
CA MET A 29 1.77 -22.42 23.64
C MET A 29 1.97 -20.91 23.58
N SER A 30 2.37 -20.26 24.68
CA SER A 30 2.68 -18.82 24.67
C SER A 30 3.86 -18.50 23.76
N MET A 31 4.96 -19.26 23.85
CA MET A 31 6.13 -19.07 22.97
C MET A 31 5.80 -19.33 21.50
N LEU A 32 4.98 -20.34 21.21
CA LEU A 32 4.50 -20.61 19.86
C LEU A 32 3.65 -19.46 19.32
N LYS A 33 2.76 -18.91 20.15
CA LYS A 33 1.96 -17.74 19.78
C LYS A 33 2.84 -16.54 19.47
N ASP A 34 3.78 -16.20 20.35
CA ASP A 34 4.70 -15.08 20.12
C ASP A 34 5.53 -15.28 18.84
N GLY A 35 5.93 -16.52 18.55
CA GLY A 35 6.62 -16.86 17.30
C GLY A 35 5.75 -16.66 16.06
N VAL A 36 4.48 -17.09 16.11
CA VAL A 36 3.51 -16.92 15.02
C VAL A 36 3.17 -15.45 14.80
N ASP A 37 2.95 -14.69 15.89
CA ASP A 37 2.64 -13.26 15.82
C ASP A 37 3.81 -12.49 15.18
N ASN A 38 5.05 -12.79 15.58
CA ASN A 38 6.25 -12.18 14.98
C ASN A 38 6.44 -12.58 13.51
N ALA A 39 6.22 -13.85 13.16
CA ALA A 39 6.30 -14.30 11.77
C ALA A 39 5.23 -13.63 10.90
N SER A 40 4.02 -13.47 11.43
CA SER A 40 2.92 -12.78 10.76
C SER A 40 3.24 -11.30 10.53
N LEU A 41 3.81 -10.61 11.52
CA LEU A 41 4.26 -9.22 11.38
C LEU A 41 5.37 -9.10 10.32
N SER A 42 6.34 -10.01 10.33
CA SER A 42 7.41 -10.03 9.33
C SER A 42 6.88 -10.25 7.91
N LEU A 43 5.95 -11.19 7.72
CA LEU A 43 5.29 -11.44 6.44
C LEU A 43 4.48 -10.23 5.98
N SER A 44 3.71 -9.61 6.89
CA SER A 44 2.97 -8.39 6.59
C SER A 44 3.88 -7.25 6.13
N SER A 45 5.07 -7.12 6.73
CA SER A 45 6.05 -6.11 6.33
C SER A 45 6.60 -6.40 4.92
N ILE A 46 6.90 -7.66 4.60
CA ILE A 46 7.41 -8.05 3.27
C ILE A 46 6.34 -7.78 2.19
N TYR A 47 5.10 -8.21 2.43
CA TYR A 47 4.02 -7.98 1.47
C TYR A 47 3.70 -6.50 1.30
N TYR A 48 3.82 -5.71 2.37
CA TYR A 48 3.70 -4.26 2.29
C TYR A 48 4.76 -3.62 1.40
N GLU A 49 6.03 -3.97 1.60
CA GLU A 49 7.12 -3.44 0.76
C GLU A 49 6.96 -3.86 -0.71
N ASN A 50 6.57 -5.11 -0.98
CA ASN A 50 6.30 -5.56 -2.35
C ASN A 50 5.14 -4.80 -3.00
N ALA A 51 4.01 -4.64 -2.29
CA ALA A 51 2.88 -3.87 -2.79
C ALA A 51 3.27 -2.40 -3.05
N ARG A 52 4.13 -1.82 -2.21
CA ARG A 52 4.67 -0.47 -2.41
C ARG A 52 5.56 -0.37 -3.64
N ILE A 53 6.45 -1.35 -3.87
CA ILE A 53 7.28 -1.40 -5.07
C ILE A 53 6.40 -1.46 -6.32
N ASN A 54 5.40 -2.34 -6.33
CA ASN A 54 4.47 -2.49 -7.45
C ASN A 54 3.70 -1.18 -7.72
N ALA A 55 3.19 -0.54 -6.68
CA ALA A 55 2.54 0.77 -6.80
C ALA A 55 3.50 1.86 -7.31
N THR A 56 4.76 1.86 -6.87
CA THR A 56 5.76 2.84 -7.35
C THR A 56 6.08 2.64 -8.83
N THR A 57 6.26 1.39 -9.29
CA THR A 57 6.48 1.11 -10.72
C THR A 57 5.28 1.52 -11.58
N CYS A 58 4.06 1.29 -11.09
CA CYS A 58 2.85 1.78 -11.73
C CYS A 58 2.77 3.29 -11.82
N LEU A 59 3.10 3.97 -10.72
CA LEU A 59 3.18 5.42 -10.67
C LEU A 59 4.15 5.93 -11.74
N GLU A 60 5.35 5.35 -11.83
CA GLU A 60 6.35 5.71 -12.85
C GLU A 60 5.85 5.52 -14.28
N ASP A 61 5.21 4.39 -14.61
CA ASP A 61 4.63 4.16 -15.95
C ASP A 61 3.50 5.15 -16.25
N THR A 62 2.66 5.43 -15.26
CA THR A 62 1.56 6.39 -15.40
C THR A 62 2.09 7.81 -15.68
N LEU A 63 3.08 8.26 -14.92
CA LEU A 63 3.70 9.58 -15.11
C LEU A 63 4.42 9.67 -16.45
N TYR A 64 5.08 8.59 -16.88
CA TYR A 64 5.69 8.52 -18.20
C TYR A 64 4.67 8.71 -19.31
N ARG A 65 3.50 8.07 -19.20
CA ARG A 65 2.38 8.23 -20.14
C ARG A 65 1.83 9.65 -20.12
N ILE A 66 1.56 10.22 -18.94
CA ILE A 66 1.11 11.62 -18.76
C ILE A 66 2.05 12.59 -19.49
N LYS A 67 3.35 12.35 -19.43
CA LYS A 67 4.36 13.16 -20.11
C LYS A 67 4.38 12.96 -21.63
N GLN A 68 3.95 11.80 -22.12
CA GLN A 68 3.98 11.46 -23.54
C GLN A 68 2.72 11.83 -24.31
N GLU A 69 1.53 11.77 -23.71
CA GLU A 69 0.34 12.16 -24.46
C GLU A 69 0.16 13.68 -24.47
N GLU A 70 -0.12 14.20 -25.67
CA GLU A 70 -0.30 15.63 -25.91
C GLU A 70 -1.57 16.19 -25.23
N ILE A 71 -2.57 15.34 -24.95
CA ILE A 71 -3.87 15.76 -24.39
C ILE A 71 -4.42 14.66 -23.47
N PHE A 72 -4.25 14.81 -22.15
CA PHE A 72 -5.03 14.04 -21.16
C PHE A 72 -6.23 14.87 -20.69
N ASN A 73 -7.42 14.53 -21.20
CA ASN A 73 -8.68 15.19 -20.84
C ASN A 73 -9.62 14.31 -20.00
N GLU A 74 -9.27 13.06 -19.75
CA GLU A 74 -10.14 12.09 -19.09
C GLU A 74 -9.41 11.42 -17.92
N ASP A 75 -10.21 10.92 -16.99
CA ASP A 75 -9.73 10.06 -15.91
C ASP A 75 -9.17 8.78 -16.53
N LEU A 76 -7.95 8.42 -16.15
CA LEU A 76 -7.28 7.23 -16.66
C LEU A 76 -7.34 6.13 -15.62
N ASP A 77 -8.05 5.06 -15.94
CA ASP A 77 -7.99 3.79 -15.21
C ASP A 77 -7.16 2.79 -16.01
N TYR A 78 -6.02 2.38 -15.45
CA TYR A 78 -5.19 1.36 -16.09
C TYR A 78 -4.79 0.28 -15.10
N THR A 79 -4.97 -0.98 -15.51
CA THR A 79 -4.61 -2.16 -14.73
C THR A 79 -3.48 -2.93 -15.41
N ILE A 80 -2.37 -3.13 -14.70
CA ILE A 80 -1.35 -4.12 -15.08
C ILE A 80 -1.77 -5.45 -14.47
N THR A 81 -2.08 -6.44 -15.32
CA THR A 81 -2.51 -7.78 -14.88
C THR A 81 -1.36 -8.78 -14.99
N ASP A 82 -0.61 -8.95 -13.91
CA ASP A 82 0.26 -10.11 -13.64
C ASP A 82 0.00 -10.60 -12.19
N GLU A 83 0.74 -11.61 -11.69
CA GLU A 83 0.62 -12.12 -10.31
C GLU A 83 0.73 -11.01 -9.23
N ASP A 84 1.39 -9.91 -9.61
CA ASP A 84 1.46 -8.63 -8.92
C ASP A 84 0.70 -7.59 -9.76
N SER A 85 -0.60 -7.46 -9.53
CA SER A 85 -1.43 -6.51 -10.26
C SER A 85 -1.36 -5.13 -9.64
N CYS A 86 -1.58 -4.12 -10.47
CA CYS A 86 -1.74 -2.77 -9.98
C CYS A 86 -2.71 -1.99 -10.84
N THR A 87 -3.50 -1.14 -10.20
CA THR A 87 -4.45 -0.24 -10.87
C THR A 87 -4.13 1.20 -10.50
N THR A 88 -4.08 2.07 -11.49
CA THR A 88 -3.92 3.51 -11.29
C THR A 88 -5.17 4.22 -11.78
N THR A 89 -5.71 5.12 -10.94
CA THR A 89 -6.81 6.03 -11.26
C THR A 89 -6.31 7.46 -11.13
N ILE A 90 -6.45 8.25 -12.19
CA ILE A 90 -6.18 9.70 -12.17
C ILE A 90 -7.52 10.44 -12.15
N THR A 91 -7.72 11.36 -11.21
CA THR A 91 -8.86 12.28 -11.22
C THR A 91 -8.39 13.71 -11.38
N TRP A 92 -8.74 14.34 -12.50
CA TRP A 92 -8.33 15.71 -12.79
C TRP A 92 -9.28 16.77 -12.23
N TYR A 93 -8.71 17.85 -11.73
CA TYR A 93 -9.45 19.05 -11.36
C TYR A 93 -9.41 20.13 -12.45
N ASP A 94 -10.37 21.04 -12.38
CA ASP A 94 -10.47 22.17 -13.30
C ASP A 94 -9.16 22.98 -13.36
N PRO A 95 -8.73 23.42 -14.57
CA PRO A 95 -7.52 24.20 -14.73
C PRO A 95 -7.62 25.52 -13.96
N GLN A 96 -6.61 25.81 -13.15
CA GLN A 96 -6.48 27.05 -12.38
C GLN A 96 -5.46 27.96 -13.08
N GLN A 97 -5.85 29.20 -13.37
CA GLN A 97 -4.94 30.20 -13.92
C GLN A 97 -4.17 30.86 -12.78
N THR A 98 -2.85 30.62 -12.72
CA THR A 98 -1.99 31.17 -11.66
C THR A 98 -1.29 32.46 -12.07
N ALA A 99 -0.98 32.61 -13.36
CA ALA A 99 -0.36 33.80 -13.94
C ALA A 99 -0.77 33.99 -15.41
N PRO A 100 -0.52 35.16 -16.03
CA PRO A 100 -0.77 35.36 -17.46
C PRO A 100 -0.04 34.31 -18.29
N GLY A 101 -0.77 33.50 -19.04
CA GLY A 101 -0.21 32.44 -19.90
C GLY A 101 0.18 31.14 -19.21
N ILE A 102 0.05 31.03 -17.88
CA ILE A 102 0.35 29.80 -17.12
C ILE A 102 -0.96 29.17 -16.64
N VAL A 103 -1.14 27.89 -16.97
CA VAL A 103 -2.26 27.08 -16.52
C VAL A 103 -1.71 25.91 -15.72
N GLU A 104 -2.20 25.76 -14.48
CA GLU A 104 -1.89 24.61 -13.64
C GLU A 104 -3.13 23.70 -13.55
N ARG A 105 -2.90 22.39 -13.56
CA ARG A 105 -3.90 21.38 -13.21
C ARG A 105 -3.43 20.61 -11.99
N LEU A 106 -4.38 20.33 -11.12
CA LEU A 106 -4.20 19.43 -9.99
C LEU A 106 -4.86 18.11 -10.37
N ALA A 107 -4.27 17.01 -9.93
CA ALA A 107 -4.89 15.70 -10.00
C ALA A 107 -4.62 14.94 -8.72
N ASP A 108 -5.58 14.12 -8.34
CA ASP A 108 -5.36 13.07 -7.38
C ASP A 108 -5.08 11.77 -8.13
N LEU A 109 -4.11 11.03 -7.63
CA LEU A 109 -3.72 9.73 -8.16
C LEU A 109 -3.93 8.68 -7.08
N GLU A 110 -4.75 7.69 -7.38
CA GLU A 110 -4.91 6.51 -6.56
C GLU A 110 -4.19 5.34 -7.24
N VAL A 111 -3.23 4.74 -6.54
CA VAL A 111 -2.48 3.58 -7.04
C VAL A 111 -2.70 2.41 -6.08
N ILE A 112 -3.24 1.33 -6.60
CA ILE A 112 -3.50 0.11 -5.84
C ILE A 112 -2.38 -0.88 -6.15
N GLY A 113 -1.53 -1.17 -5.17
CA GLY A 113 -0.53 -2.22 -5.24
C GLY A 113 -1.07 -3.54 -4.69
N VAL A 114 -0.94 -4.62 -5.45
CA VAL A 114 -1.28 -5.98 -5.00
C VAL A 114 -0.03 -6.84 -4.99
N SER A 115 0.18 -7.60 -3.90
CA SER A 115 1.17 -8.68 -3.85
C SER A 115 0.68 -9.83 -2.99
N ASN A 116 0.65 -11.07 -3.52
CA ASN A 116 0.24 -12.26 -2.77
C ASN A 116 -1.13 -12.13 -2.04
N ASN A 117 -2.14 -11.54 -2.70
CA ASN A 117 -3.45 -11.18 -2.14
C ASN A 117 -3.45 -10.11 -1.03
N PHE A 118 -2.29 -9.51 -0.72
CA PHE A 118 -2.21 -8.30 0.07
C PHE A 118 -2.45 -7.10 -0.85
N THR A 119 -3.46 -6.30 -0.56
CA THR A 119 -3.83 -5.12 -1.35
C THR A 119 -3.65 -3.87 -0.51
N ARG A 120 -2.99 -2.85 -1.07
CA ARG A 120 -2.84 -1.54 -0.43
C ARG A 120 -3.07 -0.43 -1.46
N THR A 121 -3.86 0.55 -1.06
CA THR A 121 -4.03 1.81 -1.78
C THR A 121 -2.96 2.80 -1.32
N PHE A 122 -2.33 3.46 -2.28
CA PHE A 122 -1.42 4.58 -2.11
C PHE A 122 -2.02 5.79 -2.84
N SER A 123 -2.06 6.94 -2.19
CA SER A 123 -2.64 8.16 -2.74
C SER A 123 -1.55 9.20 -2.95
N TYR A 124 -1.53 9.84 -4.10
CA TYR A 124 -0.58 10.87 -4.45
C TYR A 124 -1.31 12.11 -4.98
N GLY A 125 -0.88 13.29 -4.53
CA GLY A 125 -1.26 14.56 -5.13
C GLY A 125 -0.29 14.88 -6.26
N LEU A 126 -0.83 15.14 -7.45
CA LEU A 126 -0.07 15.51 -8.65
C LEU A 126 -0.34 16.97 -8.99
N LYS A 127 0.73 17.76 -9.08
CA LYS A 127 0.67 19.12 -9.60
C LYS A 127 1.33 19.17 -10.98
N VAL A 128 0.56 19.57 -11.98
CA VAL A 128 1.01 19.62 -13.38
C VAL A 128 0.88 21.05 -13.92
N SER A 129 1.94 21.58 -14.51
CA SER A 129 1.91 22.84 -15.26
C SER A 129 1.81 22.55 -16.74
N ARG A 130 0.97 23.33 -17.41
CA ARG A 130 0.99 23.48 -18.86
C ARG A 130 1.62 24.84 -19.19
N PHE A 131 2.74 24.81 -19.93
CA PHE A 131 3.43 26.01 -20.38
C PHE A 131 3.05 26.31 -21.82
N ASP A 132 2.63 27.56 -22.04
CA ASP A 132 2.23 28.18 -23.31
C ASP A 132 0.75 28.00 -23.71
N VAL A 133 -0.04 29.01 -23.37
CA VAL A 133 -1.35 29.27 -23.96
C VAL A 133 -1.15 30.33 -25.06
N ASN A 134 -1.16 29.93 -26.32
CA ASN A 134 -1.21 30.88 -27.43
C ASN A 134 -2.68 31.27 -27.66
N TYR A 135 -3.00 32.53 -27.39
CA TYR A 135 -4.25 33.13 -27.84
C TYR A 135 -4.06 33.62 -29.27
N SER A 136 -4.52 32.85 -30.26
CA SER A 136 -4.71 33.31 -31.63
C SER A 136 -6.19 33.17 -32.01
N ASP A 137 -6.76 34.24 -32.57
CA ASP A 137 -8.11 34.26 -33.15
C ASP A 137 -9.28 33.76 -32.27
N GLY A 138 -9.21 33.99 -30.95
CA GLY A 138 -10.27 33.63 -30.02
C GLY A 138 -10.37 32.13 -29.69
N SER A 139 -9.38 31.35 -30.14
CA SER A 139 -9.17 29.95 -29.75
C SER A 139 -8.01 29.85 -28.75
N LEU A 140 -8.19 29.03 -27.72
CA LEU A 140 -7.13 28.66 -26.79
C LEU A 140 -6.31 27.54 -27.43
N ASP A 141 -5.20 27.90 -28.10
CA ASP A 141 -4.22 26.91 -28.55
C ASP A 141 -3.25 26.63 -27.40
N TYR A 142 -3.46 25.48 -26.76
CA TYR A 142 -2.56 24.95 -25.75
C TYR A 142 -1.33 24.37 -26.45
N MET A 143 -0.16 24.98 -26.27
CA MET A 143 1.09 24.32 -26.62
C MET A 143 1.41 23.27 -25.55
N ASN A 144 1.66 22.04 -26.00
CA ASN A 144 1.57 20.82 -25.19
C ASN A 144 2.87 20.48 -24.46
N ASN A 145 3.41 21.40 -23.68
CA ASN A 145 4.45 21.05 -22.71
C ASN A 145 3.80 20.81 -21.35
N ILE A 146 3.56 19.53 -21.06
CA ILE A 146 3.13 19.03 -19.76
C ILE A 146 4.39 18.82 -18.91
N ASP A 147 4.55 19.65 -17.89
CA ASP A 147 5.59 19.48 -16.88
C ASP A 147 4.95 19.08 -15.55
N ILE A 148 5.44 17.98 -14.97
CA ILE A 148 5.08 17.58 -13.61
C ILE A 148 5.89 18.46 -12.66
N ILE A 149 5.19 19.33 -11.91
CA ILE A 149 5.81 20.27 -10.98
C ILE A 149 6.16 19.57 -9.66
N SER A 150 5.23 18.77 -9.14
CA SER A 150 5.41 18.06 -7.89
C SER A 150 4.51 16.83 -7.79
N ILE A 151 4.97 15.87 -6.98
CA ILE A 151 4.25 14.68 -6.58
C ILE A 151 4.42 14.57 -5.07
N GLU A 152 3.32 14.46 -4.34
CA GLU A 152 3.33 14.32 -2.89
C GLU A 152 2.50 13.11 -2.49
N GLU A 153 3.08 12.18 -1.74
CA GLU A 153 2.31 11.07 -1.15
C GLU A 153 1.39 11.64 -0.07
N LEU A 154 0.08 11.43 -0.25
CA LEU A 154 -0.94 11.89 0.68
C LEU A 154 -0.99 10.89 1.83
N THR A 155 -0.37 11.25 2.95
CA THR A 155 -0.44 10.42 4.16
C THR A 155 -1.85 10.46 4.73
N SER A 156 -2.55 9.33 4.71
CA SER A 156 -3.81 9.11 5.44
C SER A 156 -3.58 9.02 6.95
#